data_AF-A0A756QTH0-F1
#
_entry.id   AF-A0A756QTH0-F1
#
_cell.length_a   1.000
_cell.length_b   1.000
_cell.length_c   1.000
_cell.angle_alpha   90.00
_cell.angle_beta   90.00
_cell.angle_gamma   90.00
#
_symmetry.space_group_name_H-M   'P 1'
#
loop_
_entity.id
_entity.type
_entity.pdbx_description
1 polymer ?
#
loop_
_entity_poly.entity_id
_entity_poly.type
_entity_poly.pdbx_seq_one_letter_code
_entity_poly.pdbx_strand_id
1 'polypeptide(L)'
;MSTVADLVSALAWPLAFVWFVQKYGNDVKELILRLSKVKFGNAEAEFTLGLKAAEELANAAPLLEASKDLHKEGIEFSKRMSQLERIADVSPRAAIMESWLLIEEAAGKAGFVQGASIPRINPLLFIEWLVREGKIDKSTAILVDRMRKLRNEASHLKDFELTKDEAERYLKIAVQISLLIIEPDSPIVLENE
;
A
#
# COMPACT_ATOMS: atom_id res chain seq x y z
N MET A 1 -52.82 -38.96 -9.66
CA MET A 1 -51.95 -39.54 -10.73
C MET A 1 -51.32 -38.40 -11.50
N SER A 2 -50.02 -38.15 -11.33
CA SER A 2 -49.16 -37.44 -12.32
C SER A 2 -47.69 -37.43 -11.88
N THR A 3 -47.18 -38.54 -11.33
CA THR A 3 -45.78 -38.67 -10.87
C THR A 3 -44.75 -38.44 -11.99
N VAL A 4 -45.16 -38.63 -13.25
CA VAL A 4 -44.30 -38.43 -14.43
C VAL A 4 -44.11 -36.94 -14.74
N ALA A 5 -45.16 -36.11 -14.60
CA ALA A 5 -45.08 -34.68 -14.89
C ALA A 5 -44.19 -33.94 -13.87
N ASP A 6 -44.29 -34.33 -12.59
CA ASP A 6 -43.46 -33.79 -11.53
C ASP A 6 -41.99 -34.20 -11.69
N LEU A 7 -41.74 -35.45 -12.12
CA LEU A 7 -40.39 -35.95 -12.39
C LEU A 7 -39.74 -35.24 -13.60
N VAL A 8 -40.51 -35.03 -14.68
CA VAL A 8 -40.03 -34.29 -15.87
C VAL A 8 -39.75 -32.84 -15.51
N SER A 9 -40.61 -32.20 -14.72
CA SER A 9 -40.40 -30.81 -14.28
C SER A 9 -39.16 -30.67 -13.39
N ALA A 10 -38.90 -31.66 -12.53
CA ALA A 10 -37.69 -31.69 -11.70
C ALA A 10 -36.41 -31.95 -12.51
N LEU A 11 -36.48 -32.73 -13.60
CA LEU A 11 -35.36 -33.05 -14.49
C LEU A 11 -35.12 -32.03 -15.62
N ALA A 12 -36.11 -31.19 -15.92
CA ALA A 12 -35.99 -30.16 -16.95
C ALA A 12 -34.89 -29.14 -16.63
N TRP A 13 -34.82 -28.68 -15.37
CA TRP A 13 -33.84 -27.68 -14.93
C TRP A 13 -32.39 -28.20 -14.97
N PRO A 14 -32.06 -29.41 -14.46
CA PRO A 14 -30.70 -29.93 -14.51
C PRO A 14 -30.26 -30.25 -15.93
N LEU A 15 -31.15 -30.79 -16.79
CA LEU A 15 -30.84 -30.99 -18.20
C LEU A 15 -30.59 -29.67 -18.92
N ALA A 16 -31.42 -28.65 -18.69
CA ALA A 16 -31.22 -27.32 -19.26
C ALA A 16 -29.90 -26.69 -18.80
N PHE A 17 -29.53 -26.85 -17.52
CA PHE A 17 -28.26 -26.38 -16.98
C PHE A 17 -27.06 -27.10 -17.60
N VAL A 18 -27.10 -28.43 -17.71
CA VAL A 18 -26.03 -29.22 -18.37
C VAL A 18 -25.90 -28.84 -19.84
N TRP A 19 -27.01 -28.71 -20.56
CA TRP A 19 -27.03 -28.25 -21.94
C TRP A 19 -26.44 -26.84 -22.08
N PHE A 20 -26.80 -25.93 -21.17
CA PHE A 20 -26.28 -24.56 -21.16
C PHE A 20 -24.77 -24.52 -20.91
N VAL A 21 -24.28 -25.26 -19.91
CA VAL A 21 -22.85 -25.34 -19.60
C VAL A 21 -22.08 -26.00 -20.75
N GLN A 22 -22.63 -27.03 -21.39
CA GLN A 22 -21.98 -27.67 -22.53
C GLN A 22 -21.93 -26.77 -23.77
N LYS A 23 -22.98 -25.95 -23.99
CA LYS A 23 -23.05 -25.04 -25.14
C LYS A 23 -22.26 -23.75 -24.95
N TYR A 24 -22.31 -23.15 -23.75
CA TYR A 24 -21.79 -21.80 -23.49
C TYR A 24 -20.71 -21.75 -22.40
N GLY A 25 -20.38 -22.86 -21.73
CA GLY A 25 -19.43 -22.87 -20.61
C GLY A 25 -18.04 -22.39 -20.99
N ASN A 26 -17.60 -22.68 -22.22
CA ASN A 26 -16.32 -22.18 -22.74
C ASN A 26 -16.35 -20.66 -22.93
N ASP A 27 -17.42 -20.11 -23.52
CA ASP A 27 -17.58 -18.67 -23.75
C ASP A 27 -17.66 -17.91 -22.41
N VAL A 28 -18.41 -18.44 -21.44
CA VAL A 28 -18.52 -17.87 -20.08
C VAL A 28 -17.16 -17.88 -19.39
N LYS A 29 -16.40 -18.98 -19.49
CA LYS A 29 -15.05 -19.07 -18.93
C LYS A 29 -14.12 -18.03 -19.57
N GLU A 30 -14.19 -17.86 -20.89
CA GLU A 30 -13.37 -16.87 -21.59
C GLU A 30 -13.71 -15.43 -21.17
N LEU A 31 -15.00 -15.10 -21.05
CA LEU A 31 -15.45 -13.80 -20.56
C LEU A 31 -15.00 -13.52 -19.13
N ILE A 32 -15.10 -14.49 -18.22
CA ILE A 32 -14.61 -14.37 -16.85
C ILE A 32 -13.10 -14.12 -16.84
N LEU A 33 -12.33 -14.84 -17.66
CA LEU A 33 -10.88 -14.64 -17.76
C LEU A 33 -10.52 -13.26 -18.33
N ARG A 34 -11.24 -12.77 -19.34
CA ARG A 34 -11.04 -11.43 -19.92
C ARG A 34 -11.34 -10.33 -18.90
N LEU A 35 -12.47 -10.42 -18.20
CA LEU A 35 -12.83 -9.48 -17.13
C LEU A 35 -11.80 -9.49 -16.00
N SER A 36 -11.30 -10.68 -15.64
CA SER A 36 -10.24 -10.80 -14.65
C SER A 36 -8.98 -10.06 -15.09
N LYS A 37 -8.50 -10.27 -16.33
CA LYS A 37 -7.31 -9.59 -16.88
C LYS A 37 -7.46 -8.06 -16.91
N VAL A 38 -8.64 -7.55 -17.28
CA VAL A 38 -8.90 -6.10 -17.25
C VAL A 38 -8.88 -5.58 -15.81
N LYS A 39 -9.48 -6.29 -14.86
CA LYS A 39 -9.43 -5.92 -13.43
C LYS A 39 -7.98 -5.87 -12.93
N PHE A 40 -7.16 -6.86 -13.29
CA PHE A 40 -5.74 -6.91 -12.97
C PHE A 40 -4.99 -5.68 -13.50
N GLY A 41 -5.11 -5.39 -14.80
CA GLY A 41 -4.43 -4.24 -15.40
C GLY A 41 -4.90 -2.88 -14.86
N ASN A 42 -6.17 -2.76 -14.46
CA ASN A 42 -6.68 -1.54 -13.84
C ASN A 42 -6.08 -1.34 -12.44
N ALA A 43 -5.99 -2.38 -11.63
CA ALA A 43 -5.41 -2.30 -10.29
C ALA A 43 -3.90 -1.96 -10.34
N GLU A 44 -3.15 -2.53 -11.29
CA GLU A 44 -1.75 -2.15 -11.56
C GLU A 44 -1.63 -0.65 -11.88
N ALA A 45 -2.45 -0.18 -12.83
CA ALA A 45 -2.42 1.22 -13.25
C ALA A 45 -2.80 2.17 -12.11
N GLU A 46 -3.82 1.83 -11.31
CA GLU A 46 -4.23 2.61 -10.14
C GLU A 46 -3.10 2.71 -9.11
N PHE A 47 -2.43 1.59 -8.82
CA PHE A 47 -1.29 1.58 -7.90
C PHE A 47 -0.13 2.44 -8.43
N THR A 48 0.28 2.25 -9.69
CA THR A 48 1.37 3.03 -10.28
C THR A 48 1.05 4.53 -10.30
N LEU A 49 -0.20 4.91 -10.61
CA LEU A 49 -0.64 6.31 -10.57
C LEU A 49 -0.66 6.87 -9.14
N GLY A 50 -1.15 6.08 -8.18
CA GLY A 50 -1.16 6.45 -6.77
C GLY A 50 0.25 6.66 -6.22
N LEU A 51 1.19 5.80 -6.61
CA LEU A 51 2.61 5.90 -6.24
C LEU A 51 3.25 7.15 -6.85
N LYS A 52 3.04 7.42 -8.14
CA LYS A 52 3.53 8.67 -8.77
C LYS A 52 3.01 9.92 -8.06
N ALA A 53 1.72 9.94 -7.70
CA ALA A 53 1.14 11.05 -6.96
C ALA A 53 1.75 11.18 -5.55
N ALA A 54 2.12 10.08 -4.90
CA ALA A 54 2.84 10.11 -3.63
C ALA A 54 4.27 10.66 -3.79
N GLU A 55 4.97 10.31 -4.87
CA GLU A 55 6.30 10.85 -5.19
C GLU A 55 6.27 12.35 -5.44
N GLU A 56 5.28 12.84 -6.20
CA GLU A 56 5.10 14.27 -6.44
C GLU A 56 4.90 15.04 -5.13
N LEU A 57 4.10 14.50 -4.21
CA LEU A 57 3.90 15.08 -2.88
C LEU A 57 5.17 15.01 -2.02
N ALA A 58 5.91 13.90 -2.07
CA ALA A 58 7.16 13.73 -1.34
C ALA A 58 8.28 14.65 -1.87
N ASN A 59 8.28 14.98 -3.15
CA ASN A 59 9.24 15.92 -3.73
C ASN A 59 8.84 17.39 -3.47
N ALA A 60 7.54 17.67 -3.30
CA ALA A 60 7.02 19.02 -3.04
C ALA A 60 7.09 19.43 -1.57
N ALA A 61 7.07 18.48 -0.63
CA ALA A 61 7.31 18.78 0.78
C ALA A 61 8.80 19.08 1.03
N PRO A 62 9.15 19.84 2.09
CA PRO A 62 10.53 20.20 2.44
C PRO A 62 11.33 19.00 2.99
N LEU A 63 11.33 17.89 2.26
CA LEU A 63 11.87 16.57 2.64
C LEU A 63 13.33 16.37 2.20
N LEU A 64 13.89 17.28 1.40
CA LEU A 64 15.24 17.11 0.83
C LEU A 64 16.38 17.55 1.77
N GLU A 65 16.16 18.54 2.64
CA GLU A 65 17.24 19.08 3.49
C GLU A 65 17.49 18.26 4.78
N ALA A 66 16.52 17.46 5.24
CA ALA A 66 16.69 16.59 6.42
C ALA A 66 17.67 15.41 6.21
N SER A 67 18.14 15.19 4.97
CA SER A 67 19.04 14.08 4.61
C SER A 67 20.53 14.41 4.69
N LYS A 68 20.90 15.69 4.86
CA LYS A 68 22.31 16.12 4.81
C LYS A 68 23.09 15.92 6.11
N ASP A 69 22.42 15.91 7.26
CA ASP A 69 23.03 15.61 8.56
C ASP A 69 22.65 14.20 9.00
N LEU A 70 23.41 13.20 8.54
CA LEU A 70 23.25 11.81 8.96
C LEU A 70 23.62 11.64 10.45
N HIS A 71 22.66 11.88 11.34
CA HIS A 71 22.69 11.40 12.72
C HIS A 71 22.65 9.85 12.77
N LYS A 72 22.81 9.26 13.97
CA LYS A 72 22.74 7.80 14.19
C LYS A 72 21.47 7.16 13.58
N GLU A 73 20.36 7.89 13.59
CA GLU A 73 19.08 7.54 12.97
C GLU A 73 19.25 7.26 11.47
N GLY A 74 19.89 8.16 10.72
CA GLY A 74 20.11 8.02 9.28
C GLY A 74 20.97 6.81 8.90
N ILE A 75 21.95 6.44 9.73
CA ILE A 75 22.76 5.21 9.53
C ILE A 75 21.88 3.95 9.72
N GLU A 76 21.00 3.96 10.72
CA GLU A 76 20.06 2.86 10.95
C GLU A 76 19.07 2.72 9.78
N PHE A 77 18.52 3.84 9.30
CA PHE A 77 17.65 3.87 8.12
C PHE A 77 18.36 3.38 6.87
N SER A 78 19.63 3.77 6.64
CA SER A 78 20.42 3.28 5.50
C SER A 78 20.61 1.76 5.54
N LYS A 79 20.90 1.20 6.73
CA LYS A 79 21.02 -0.26 6.88
C LYS A 79 19.69 -0.99 6.63
N ARG A 80 18.59 -0.46 7.16
CA ARG A 80 17.23 -0.99 6.95
C ARG A 80 16.79 -0.86 5.49
N MET A 81 17.12 0.25 4.83
CA MET A 81 16.91 0.48 3.40
C MET A 81 17.54 -0.65 2.58
N SER A 82 18.84 -0.92 2.78
CA SER A 82 19.52 -2.02 2.07
C SER A 82 18.97 -3.41 2.39
N GLN A 83 18.38 -3.61 3.57
CA GLN A 83 17.67 -4.85 3.90
C GLN A 83 16.36 -4.98 3.12
N LEU A 84 15.60 -3.89 3.03
CA LEU A 84 14.31 -3.83 2.35
C LEU A 84 14.46 -3.91 0.83
N GLU A 85 15.51 -3.35 0.26
CA GLU A 85 15.87 -3.52 -1.17
C GLU A 85 16.11 -5.01 -1.51
N ARG A 86 16.84 -5.74 -0.64
CA ARG A 86 17.01 -7.18 -0.81
C ARG A 86 15.72 -7.97 -0.64
N ILE A 87 14.79 -7.48 0.18
CA ILE A 87 13.44 -8.08 0.28
C ILE A 87 12.66 -7.80 -1.00
N ALA A 88 12.79 -6.61 -1.58
CA ALA A 88 12.11 -6.23 -2.83
C ALA A 88 12.56 -7.10 -4.02
N ASP A 89 13.82 -7.56 -4.03
CA ASP A 89 14.31 -8.53 -5.02
C ASP A 89 13.53 -9.85 -5.01
N VAL A 90 13.07 -10.29 -3.84
CA VAL A 90 12.39 -11.58 -3.66
C VAL A 90 10.86 -11.42 -3.59
N SER A 91 10.39 -10.36 -2.96
CA SER A 91 8.98 -10.08 -2.70
C SER A 91 8.76 -8.56 -2.54
N PRO A 92 8.47 -7.84 -3.63
CA PRO A 92 8.13 -6.41 -3.61
C PRO A 92 7.01 -6.08 -2.61
N ARG A 93 6.02 -6.95 -2.50
CA ARG A 93 4.92 -6.85 -1.53
C ARG A 93 5.41 -6.87 -0.08
N ALA A 94 6.31 -7.79 0.25
CA ALA A 94 6.85 -7.86 1.61
C ALA A 94 7.67 -6.61 1.93
N ALA A 95 8.44 -6.11 0.96
CA ALA A 95 9.19 -4.86 1.13
C ALA A 95 8.26 -3.68 1.42
N ILE A 96 7.15 -3.51 0.67
CA ILE A 96 6.16 -2.44 0.93
C ILE A 96 5.55 -2.56 2.33
N MET A 97 5.15 -3.77 2.72
CA MET A 97 4.55 -4.03 4.05
C MET A 97 5.53 -3.70 5.18
N GLU A 98 6.78 -4.14 5.05
CA GLU A 98 7.82 -3.93 6.05
C GLU A 98 8.29 -2.45 6.09
N SER A 99 8.33 -1.77 4.94
CA SER A 99 8.67 -0.35 4.87
C SER A 99 7.68 0.53 5.64
N TRP A 100 6.40 0.14 5.72
CA TRP A 100 5.40 0.87 6.49
C TRP A 100 5.70 0.86 8.00
N LEU A 101 6.32 -0.20 8.52
CA LEU A 101 6.68 -0.28 9.94
C LEU A 101 7.67 0.83 10.32
N LEU A 102 8.50 1.29 9.38
CA LEU A 102 9.40 2.43 9.62
C LEU A 102 8.63 3.70 10.01
N ILE A 103 7.45 3.92 9.43
CA ILE A 103 6.61 5.09 9.72
C ILE A 103 5.94 4.92 11.10
N GLU A 104 5.48 3.71 11.42
CA GLU A 104 4.88 3.40 12.72
C GLU A 104 5.91 3.51 13.85
N GLU A 105 7.12 3.00 13.65
CA GLU A 105 8.23 3.13 14.58
C GLU A 105 8.65 4.58 14.76
N ALA A 106 8.72 5.36 13.68
CA ALA A 106 9.00 6.79 13.74
C ALA A 106 7.96 7.55 14.57
N ALA A 107 6.67 7.25 14.37
CA ALA A 107 5.60 7.82 15.20
C ALA A 107 5.75 7.42 16.69
N GLY A 108 6.11 6.16 16.96
CA GLY A 108 6.40 5.68 18.32
C GLY A 108 7.58 6.42 18.96
N LYS A 109 8.69 6.59 18.23
CA LYS A 109 9.85 7.38 18.66
C LYS A 109 9.50 8.85 18.91
N ALA A 110 8.62 9.43 18.09
CA ALA A 110 8.14 10.80 18.27
C ALA A 110 7.28 11.00 19.54
N GLY A 111 6.82 9.90 20.16
CA GLY A 111 6.06 9.92 21.41
C GLY A 111 4.63 9.39 21.28
N PHE A 112 4.22 8.85 20.13
CA PHE A 112 2.92 8.25 19.97
C PHE A 112 2.84 6.91 20.74
N VAL A 113 1.96 6.84 21.74
CA VAL A 113 1.69 5.62 22.49
C VAL A 113 0.25 5.21 22.29
N GLN A 114 0.05 4.05 21.67
CA GLN A 114 -1.27 3.43 21.60
C GLN A 114 -1.46 2.54 22.83
N GLY A 115 -2.59 2.72 23.53
CA GLY A 115 -2.86 1.98 24.76
C GLY A 115 -2.70 0.46 24.60
N ALA A 116 -2.14 -0.19 25.61
CA ALA A 116 -1.71 -1.60 25.60
C ALA A 116 -2.80 -2.63 25.23
N SER A 117 -4.07 -2.22 25.19
CA SER A 117 -5.21 -3.06 24.85
C SER A 117 -5.47 -3.19 23.35
N ILE A 118 -4.77 -2.44 22.49
CA ILE A 118 -5.01 -2.47 21.04
C ILE A 118 -3.87 -3.24 20.34
N PRO A 119 -4.14 -4.41 19.74
CA PRO A 119 -3.09 -5.28 19.19
C PRO A 119 -2.48 -4.78 17.88
N ARG A 120 -3.03 -3.73 17.27
CA ARG A 120 -2.53 -3.14 16.02
C ARG A 120 -2.53 -1.63 16.10
N ILE A 121 -1.44 -1.02 15.65
CA ILE A 121 -1.36 0.42 15.53
C ILE A 121 -2.46 0.87 14.55
N ASN A 122 -3.29 1.83 14.95
CA ASN A 122 -4.28 2.41 14.04
C ASN A 122 -3.62 3.58 13.31
N PRO A 123 -3.39 3.48 11.99
CA PRO A 123 -2.69 4.52 11.25
C PRO A 123 -3.31 5.91 11.37
N LEU A 124 -4.64 5.97 11.40
CA LEU A 124 -5.35 7.25 11.48
C LEU A 124 -5.09 7.97 12.81
N LEU A 125 -4.93 7.21 13.90
CA LEU A 125 -4.68 7.78 15.22
C LEU A 125 -3.31 8.45 15.30
N PHE A 126 -2.26 7.83 14.77
CA PHE A 126 -0.94 8.45 14.82
C PHE A 126 -0.82 9.61 13.82
N ILE A 127 -1.47 9.55 12.66
CA ILE A 127 -1.47 10.67 11.69
C ILE A 127 -2.14 11.90 12.32
N GLU A 128 -3.31 11.73 12.92
CA GLU A 128 -4.02 12.82 13.60
C GLU A 128 -3.21 13.37 14.78
N TRP A 129 -2.59 12.48 15.56
CA TRP A 129 -1.72 12.87 16.66
C TRP A 129 -0.51 13.67 16.19
N LEU A 130 0.21 13.21 15.15
CA LEU A 130 1.39 13.90 14.61
C LEU A 130 1.05 15.31 14.11
N VAL A 131 -0.10 15.48 13.46
CA VAL A 131 -0.58 16.81 13.02
C VAL A 131 -0.90 17.70 14.23
N ARG A 132 -1.57 17.15 15.24
CA ARG A 132 -1.96 17.90 16.45
C ARG A 132 -0.75 18.37 17.25
N GLU A 133 0.26 17.52 17.38
CA GLU A 133 1.52 17.85 18.07
C GLU A 133 2.48 18.69 17.21
N GLY A 134 2.08 19.06 15.98
CA GLY A 134 2.89 19.88 15.07
C GLY A 134 4.13 19.18 14.53
N LYS A 135 4.21 17.84 14.65
CA LYS A 135 5.34 17.03 14.16
C LYS A 135 5.35 16.91 12.64
N ILE A 136 4.17 16.97 12.03
CA ILE A 136 4.01 16.97 10.57
C ILE A 136 2.97 18.02 10.18
N ASP A 137 3.12 18.59 8.99
CA ASP A 137 2.14 19.49 8.42
C ASP A 137 0.99 18.74 7.71
N LYS A 138 -0.02 19.49 7.24
CA LYS A 138 -1.17 18.89 6.54
C LYS A 138 -0.76 18.21 5.23
N SER A 139 0.25 18.71 4.53
CA SER A 139 0.69 18.10 3.27
C SER A 139 1.33 16.74 3.50
N THR A 140 2.19 16.64 4.52
CA THR A 140 2.79 15.37 4.97
C THR A 140 1.72 14.40 5.45
N ALA A 141 0.71 14.86 6.20
CA ALA A 141 -0.40 13.99 6.62
C ALA A 141 -1.16 13.37 5.44
N ILE A 142 -1.37 14.14 4.36
CA ILE A 142 -1.97 13.64 3.11
C ILE A 142 -1.06 12.59 2.45
N LEU A 143 0.25 12.82 2.44
CA LEU A 143 1.23 11.86 1.93
C LEU A 143 1.20 10.55 2.72
N VAL A 144 1.19 10.61 4.06
CA VAL A 144 1.13 9.42 4.93
C VAL A 144 -0.17 8.63 4.71
N ASP A 145 -1.32 9.32 4.56
CA ASP A 145 -2.59 8.64 4.26
C ASP A 145 -2.58 7.98 2.86
N ARG A 146 -1.93 8.59 1.87
CA ARG A 146 -1.74 7.97 0.55
C ARG A 146 -0.87 6.73 0.62
N MET A 147 0.24 6.79 1.34
CA MET A 147 1.13 5.63 1.58
C MET A 147 0.37 4.49 2.28
N ARG A 148 -0.49 4.81 3.26
CA ARG A 148 -1.37 3.83 3.92
C ARG A 148 -2.31 3.13 2.93
N LYS A 149 -2.90 3.89 1.99
CA LYS A 149 -3.78 3.34 0.94
C LYS A 149 -3.02 2.43 -0.02
N LEU A 150 -1.85 2.87 -0.49
CA LEU A 150 -0.96 2.07 -1.34
C LEU A 150 -0.53 0.76 -0.65
N ARG A 151 -0.18 0.80 0.64
CA ARG A 151 0.12 -0.40 1.43
C ARG A 151 -1.07 -1.37 1.46
N ASN A 152 -2.27 -0.84 1.65
CA ASN A 152 -3.48 -1.65 1.67
C ASN A 152 -3.74 -2.29 0.30
N GLU A 153 -3.62 -1.52 -0.79
CA GLU A 153 -3.71 -2.02 -2.17
C GLU A 153 -2.68 -3.12 -2.43
N ALA A 154 -1.42 -2.90 -2.07
CA ALA A 154 -0.34 -3.89 -2.19
C ALA A 154 -0.61 -5.18 -1.39
N SER A 155 -1.38 -5.11 -0.29
CA SER A 155 -1.75 -6.30 0.49
C SER A 155 -2.78 -7.19 -0.23
N HIS A 156 -3.54 -6.65 -1.17
CA HIS A 156 -4.57 -7.33 -1.96
C HIS A 156 -3.99 -8.02 -3.22
N LEU A 157 -2.90 -8.77 -3.06
CA LEU A 157 -2.14 -9.42 -4.15
C LEU A 157 -2.89 -10.35 -5.10
N LYS A 158 -4.14 -10.70 -4.80
CA LYS A 158 -4.99 -11.41 -5.77
C LYS A 158 -5.45 -10.52 -6.91
N ASP A 159 -5.16 -9.23 -6.86
CA ASP A 159 -5.65 -8.23 -7.80
C ASP A 159 -4.58 -7.67 -8.74
N PHE A 160 -3.27 -7.88 -8.52
CA PHE A 160 -2.18 -7.47 -9.46
C PHE A 160 -0.77 -7.91 -9.04
N GLU A 161 0.21 -7.81 -9.96
CA GLU A 161 1.63 -8.00 -9.66
C GLU A 161 2.36 -6.67 -9.37
N LEU A 162 3.23 -6.68 -8.36
CA LEU A 162 4.06 -5.53 -7.99
C LEU A 162 5.47 -5.70 -8.52
N THR A 163 6.05 -4.63 -9.06
CA THR A 163 7.44 -4.62 -9.52
C THR A 163 8.41 -4.26 -8.39
N LYS A 164 9.67 -4.68 -8.54
CA LYS A 164 10.76 -4.29 -7.63
C LYS A 164 10.90 -2.76 -7.54
N ASP A 165 10.92 -2.10 -8.69
CA ASP A 165 11.06 -0.65 -8.82
C ASP A 165 9.93 0.10 -8.11
N GLU A 166 8.69 -0.39 -8.18
CA GLU A 166 7.57 0.14 -7.39
C GLU A 166 7.79 0.03 -5.88
N ALA A 167 8.30 -1.11 -5.41
CA ALA A 167 8.60 -1.29 -4.00
C ALA A 167 9.75 -0.40 -3.53
N GLU A 168 10.80 -0.22 -4.34
CA GLU A 168 11.93 0.67 -4.03
C GLU A 168 11.50 2.14 -3.94
N ARG A 169 10.63 2.60 -4.85
CA ARG A 169 10.06 3.96 -4.79
C ARG A 169 9.21 4.17 -3.55
N TYR A 170 8.34 3.21 -3.22
CA TYR A 170 7.55 3.25 -1.99
C TYR A 170 8.45 3.30 -0.74
N LEU A 171 9.46 2.44 -0.70
CA LEU A 171 10.44 2.37 0.38
C LEU A 171 11.17 3.71 0.60
N LYS A 172 11.60 4.36 -0.49
CA LYS A 172 12.25 5.68 -0.43
C LYS A 172 11.36 6.72 0.24
N ILE A 173 10.08 6.79 -0.16
CA ILE A 173 9.11 7.71 0.44
C ILE A 173 8.89 7.37 1.92
N ALA A 174 8.79 6.08 2.27
CA ALA A 174 8.59 5.66 3.66
C ALA A 174 9.75 6.11 4.56
N VAL A 175 11.00 5.97 4.11
CA VAL A 175 12.17 6.45 4.85
C VAL A 175 12.17 7.98 4.99
N GLN A 176 11.83 8.71 3.92
CA GLN A 176 11.73 10.18 3.98
C GLN A 176 10.68 10.64 5.01
N ILE A 177 9.51 10.02 5.02
CA ILE A 177 8.46 10.29 6.03
C ILE A 177 8.96 9.99 7.44
N SER A 178 9.60 8.83 7.63
CA SER A 178 10.10 8.42 8.95
C SER A 178 11.13 9.40 9.51
N LEU A 179 12.07 9.87 8.68
CA LEU A 179 13.06 10.87 9.08
C LEU A 179 12.38 12.19 9.48
N LEU A 180 11.42 12.66 8.69
CA LEU A 180 10.67 13.89 8.98
C LEU A 180 9.91 13.82 10.32
N ILE A 181 9.31 12.66 10.64
CA ILE A 181 8.57 12.47 11.89
C ILE A 181 9.51 12.55 13.11
N ILE A 182 10.73 12.03 12.98
CA ILE A 182 11.71 11.94 14.07
C ILE A 182 12.43 13.28 14.25
N GLU A 183 12.73 13.97 13.15
CA GLU A 183 13.46 15.25 13.12
C GLU A 183 12.59 16.35 12.48
N PRO A 184 11.54 16.84 13.17
CA PRO A 184 10.61 17.83 12.61
C PRO A 184 11.22 19.22 12.39
N ASP A 185 12.38 19.51 13.01
CA ASP A 185 13.01 20.84 13.11
C ASP A 185 14.37 20.96 12.39
N SER A 186 14.69 20.15 11.36
CA SER A 186 15.93 20.39 10.60
C SER A 186 15.87 21.80 9.97
N PRO A 187 16.66 22.78 10.44
CA PRO A 187 16.55 24.16 9.98
C PRO A 187 16.96 24.20 8.52
N ILE A 188 16.17 24.89 7.71
CA ILE A 188 16.62 25.40 6.41
C ILE A 188 17.79 26.33 6.73
N VAL A 189 19.03 25.82 6.66
CA VAL A 189 20.22 26.66 6.63
C VAL A 189 20.14 27.39 5.29
N LEU A 190 19.51 28.56 5.32
CA LEU A 190 19.65 29.56 4.26
C LEU A 190 21.09 30.03 4.30
N GLU A 191 21.96 29.29 3.61
CA GLU A 191 23.33 29.70 3.32
C GLU A 191 23.23 30.89 2.35
N ASN A 192 23.05 32.07 2.92
CA ASN A 192 23.33 33.34 2.27
C ASN A 192 24.80 33.65 2.55
N GLU A 193 25.67 33.35 1.59
CA GLU A 193 26.94 34.07 1.37
C GLU A 193 26.96 34.65 -0.05
#